data_AF-A0A0V8EC04-F1
#
_entry.id   AF-A0A0V8EC04-F1
#
_cell.length_a   1.000
_cell.length_b   1.000
_cell.length_c   1.000
_cell.angle_alpha   90.00
_cell.angle_beta   90.00
_cell.angle_gamma   90.00
#
_symmetry.space_group_name_H-M   'P 1'
#
loop_
_entity.id
_entity.type
_entity.pdbx_description
1 polymer ?
#
loop_
_entity_poly.entity_id
_entity_poly.type
_entity_poly.pdbx_seq_one_letter_code
_entity_poly.pdbx_strand_id
1 'polypeptide(L)' 'MNPYISELFDLIDSCREEIKKYPWDFIYISFMKQEIDKNISEIKKISDSISPHIPEPWASMSADEIIKGLGVYK' A
#
# COMPACT_ATOMS: atom_id res chain seq x y z
N MET A 1 3.46 11.95 -0.12
CA MET A 1 3.39 10.59 0.47
C MET A 1 2.83 10.73 1.88
N ASN A 2 1.92 9.85 2.34
CA ASN A 2 1.41 9.89 3.71
C ASN A 2 2.60 9.67 4.69
N PRO A 3 2.85 10.57 5.67
CA PRO A 3 3.97 10.45 6.60
C PRO A 3 4.00 9.09 7.31
N TYR A 4 2.82 8.60 7.72
CA TYR A 4 2.68 7.32 8.39
C TYR A 4 3.02 6.13 7.48
N ILE A 5 2.68 6.17 6.19
CA ILE A 5 3.12 5.14 5.24
C ILE A 5 4.65 5.11 5.12
N SER A 6 5.30 6.28 5.19
CA SER A 6 6.76 6.37 5.10
C SER A 6 7.41 5.71 6.32
N GLU A 7 6.90 5.99 7.52
CA GLU A 7 7.34 5.32 8.75
C GLU A 7 7.18 3.79 8.69
N LEU A 8 6.08 3.29 8.12
CA LEU A 8 5.87 1.84 7.96
C LEU A 8 6.91 1.20 7.02
N PHE A 9 7.35 1.90 5.97
CA PHE A 9 8.43 1.43 5.10
C PHE A 9 9.78 1.43 5.83
N ASP A 10 10.09 2.49 6.60
CA ASP A 10 11.32 2.56 7.39
C ASP A 10 11.40 1.41 8.41
N LEU A 11 10.27 1.07 9.05
CA LEU A 11 10.18 -0.09 9.96
C LEU A 11 10.43 -1.41 9.25
N ILE A 12 9.87 -1.61 8.06
CA ILE A 12 10.10 -2.82 7.25
C ILE A 12 11.59 -2.97 6.92
N ASP A 13 12.24 -1.88 6.51
CA ASP A 13 13.66 -1.91 6.16
C ASP A 13 14.53 -2.16 7.40
N SER A 14 14.18 -1.56 8.55
CA SER A 14 14.84 -1.87 9.82
C SER A 14 14.73 -3.36 10.19
N CYS A 15 13.54 -3.97 10.07
CA CYS A 15 13.36 -5.40 10.35
C CYS A 15 14.20 -6.28 9.39
N ARG A 16 14.30 -5.90 8.11
CA ARG A 16 15.13 -6.62 7.13
C ARG A 16 16.61 -6.56 7.49
N GLU A 17 17.10 -5.42 7.96
CA GLU A 17 18.48 -5.29 8.43
C GLU A 17 18.74 -6.10 9.71
N GLU A 18 17.80 -6.14 10.65
CA GLU A 18 17.91 -6.98 11.85
C GLU A 18 17.97 -8.49 11.51
N ILE A 19 17.17 -8.96 10.55
CA ILE A 19 17.23 -10.34 10.05
C ILE A 19 18.62 -10.68 9.50
N LYS A 20 19.27 -9.75 8.80
CA LYS A 20 20.63 -9.94 8.27
C LYS A 20 21.69 -10.03 9.36
N LYS A 21 21.49 -9.35 10.51
CA LYS A 21 22.43 -9.37 11.64
C LYS A 21 22.44 -10.71 12.37
N TYR A 22 21.28 -11.36 12.48
CA TYR A 22 21.12 -12.60 13.25
C TYR A 22 20.50 -13.73 12.40
N PRO A 23 21.15 -14.15 11.29
CA PRO A 23 20.57 -15.12 10.34
C PRO A 23 20.35 -16.52 10.92
N TRP A 24 20.96 -16.83 12.06
CA TRP A 24 20.82 -18.11 12.78
C TRP A 24 19.70 -18.13 13.82
N ASP A 25 19.15 -16.96 14.19
CA ASP A 25 18.08 -16.89 15.20
C ASP A 25 16.71 -17.00 14.54
N PHE A 26 16.31 -18.22 14.25
CA PHE A 26 15.05 -18.51 13.56
C PHE A 26 13.81 -18.01 14.30
N ILE A 27 13.85 -17.94 15.64
CA ILE A 27 12.73 -17.44 16.45
C ILE A 27 12.63 -15.93 16.24
N TYR A 28 13.74 -15.22 16.42
CA TYR A 28 13.80 -13.77 16.20
C TYR A 28 13.43 -13.38 14.77
N ILE A 29 13.94 -14.09 13.77
CA ILE A 29 13.60 -13.89 12.36
C ILE A 29 12.10 -14.08 12.12
N SER A 30 11.48 -15.08 12.76
CA SER A 30 10.04 -15.32 12.64
C SER A 30 9.23 -14.16 13.20
N PHE A 31 9.63 -13.60 14.34
CA PHE A 31 9.03 -12.37 14.88
C PHE A 31 9.20 -11.17 13.92
N MET A 32 10.40 -10.97 13.39
CA MET A 32 10.66 -9.87 12.44
C MET A 32 9.83 -9.99 11.16
N LYS A 33 9.65 -11.21 10.64
CA LYS A 33 8.77 -11.46 9.49
C LYS A 33 7.31 -11.13 9.78
N GLN A 34 6.81 -11.48 10.97
CA GLN A 34 5.44 -11.13 11.36
C GLN A 34 5.23 -9.61 11.43
N GLU A 35 6.20 -8.86 11.98
CA GLU A 35 6.12 -7.39 11.99
C GLU A 35 6.18 -6.80 10.57
N ILE A 36 7.00 -7.34 9.67
CA ILE A 36 6.99 -6.95 8.25
C ILE A 36 5.62 -7.18 7.62
N ASP A 37 5.03 -8.37 7.80
CA ASP A 37 3.73 -8.72 7.22
C ASP A 37 2.61 -7.79 7.75
N LYS A 38 2.65 -7.47 9.04
CA LYS A 38 1.73 -6.52 9.68
C LYS A 38 1.86 -5.12 9.10
N ASN A 39 3.09 -4.61 8.94
CA ASN A 39 3.32 -3.28 8.35
C ASN A 39 2.88 -3.22 6.89
N ILE A 40 3.12 -4.27 6.10
CA ILE A 40 2.62 -4.38 4.72
C ILE A 40 1.09 -4.36 4.68
N SER A 41 0.43 -5.09 5.59
CA SER A 41 -1.02 -5.11 5.70
C SER A 41 -1.59 -3.71 5.97
N GLU A 42 -0.99 -2.93 6.87
CA GLU A 42 -1.46 -1.57 7.14
C GLU A 42 -1.20 -0.60 5.99
N ILE A 43 -0.05 -0.69 5.32
CA ILE A 43 0.20 0.09 4.09
C ILE A 43 -0.91 -0.20 3.07
N LYS A 44 -1.30 -1.47 2.90
CA LYS A 44 -2.36 -1.86 1.97
C LYS A 44 -3.72 -1.26 2.36
N LYS A 45 -4.12 -1.34 3.63
CA LYS A 45 -5.39 -0.74 4.09
C LYS A 45 -5.44 0.76 3.86
N ILE A 46 -4.34 1.46 4.15
CA ILE A 46 -4.25 2.91 3.91
C ILE A 46 -4.31 3.18 2.41
N SER A 47 -3.56 2.44 1.59
CA SER A 47 -3.60 2.55 0.13
C SER A 47 -5.02 2.37 -0.42
N ASP A 48 -5.73 1.33 0.03
CA ASP A 48 -7.10 1.04 -0.40
C ASP A 48 -8.07 2.18 -0.02
N SER A 49 -7.85 2.83 1.12
CA SER A 49 -8.65 4.00 1.55
C SER A 49 -8.34 5.30 0.81
N ILE A 50 -7.12 5.46 0.29
CA ILE A 50 -6.68 6.66 -0.43
C ILE A 50 -6.95 6.53 -1.93
N SER A 51 -6.96 5.30 -2.46
CA SER A 51 -7.19 5.04 -3.88
C SER A 51 -8.59 5.55 -4.25
N PRO A 52 -8.71 6.59 -5.09
CA PRO A 52 -10.02 7.09 -5.50
C PRO A 52 -10.72 5.94 -6.23
N HIS A 53 -11.77 5.40 -5.61
CA HIS A 53 -12.68 4.51 -6.29
C HIS A 53 -13.41 5.35 -7.33
N ILE A 54 -13.04 5.20 -8.60
CA ILE A 54 -13.88 5.67 -9.69
C ILE A 54 -15.20 4.90 -9.55
N PRO A 55 -16.34 5.57 -9.32
CA PRO A 55 -17.60 4.86 -9.16
C PRO A 55 -18.00 4.18 -10.47
N GLU A 56 -18.66 3.03 -10.42
CA GLU A 56 -19.35 2.50 -11.61
C GLU A 56 -20.49 3.45 -12.02
N PRO A 57 -20.74 3.66 -13.33
CA PRO A 57 -20.13 2.97 -14.48
C PRO A 57 -18.80 3.57 -14.96
N TRP A 58 -18.32 4.66 -14.36
CA TRP A 58 -17.12 5.37 -14.82
C TRP A 58 -15.85 4.55 -14.66
N ALA A 59 -15.80 3.60 -13.72
CA ALA A 59 -14.69 2.65 -13.59
C ALA A 59 -14.58 1.70 -14.80
N SER A 60 -15.70 1.41 -15.46
CA SER A 60 -15.76 0.59 -16.68
C SER A 60 -15.64 1.40 -17.97
N MET A 61 -15.61 2.73 -17.89
CA MET A 61 -15.53 3.63 -19.05
C MET A 61 -14.08 3.97 -19.39
N SER A 62 -13.77 4.00 -20.68
CA SER A 62 -12.52 4.56 -21.18
C SER A 62 -12.44 6.07 -20.93
N ALA A 63 -11.21 6.60 -20.89
CA ALA A 63 -10.99 8.05 -20.71
C ALA A 63 -11.76 8.89 -21.76
N ASP A 64 -11.84 8.41 -23.01
CA ASP A 64 -12.58 9.07 -24.08
C ASP A 64 -14.10 9.10 -23.84
N GLU A 65 -14.67 8.04 -23.27
CA GLU A 65 -16.10 7.97 -22.92
C GLU A 65 -16.44 8.93 -21.79
N ILE A 66 -15.57 9.03 -20.78
CA ILE A 66 -15.71 9.99 -19.67
C ILE A 66 -15.66 11.42 -20.19
N ILE A 67 -14.68 11.75 -21.03
CA ILE A 67 -14.51 13.11 -21.59
C ILE A 67 -15.68 13.48 -22.51
N LYS A 68 -16.16 12.56 -23.36
CA LYS A 68 -17.34 12.78 -24.21
C LYS A 68 -18.60 12.99 -23.38
N GLY A 69 -18.79 12.27 -22.28
CA GLY A 69 -19.94 12.41 -21.38
C GLY A 69 -19.96 13.74 -20.61
N LEU A 70 -18.80 14.26 -20.20
CA LEU A 70 -18.69 15.56 -19.51
C LEU A 70 -18.96 16.74 -20.45
N GLY A 71 -18.78 16.57 -21.76
CA GLY A 71 -19.03 17.61 -22.78
C GLY A 71 -20.49 17.80 -23.18
N VAL A 72 -21.43 17.03 -22.63
CA VAL A 72 -22.87 17.05 -23.02
C VAL A 72 -23.71 18.03 -22.17
N TYR A 73 -23.18 18.53 -21.05
CA TYR A 73 -23.81 19.64 -20.32
C TYR A 73 -23.36 20.97 -20.94
N LYS A 74 -24.06 21.41 -21.97
CA LYS A 74 -24.12 22.82 -22.39
C LYS A 74 -25.53 23.35 -22.18
#